data_AF-A0A7C1NZE7-F1
#
_entry.id   AF-A0A7C1NZE7-F1
#
_cell.length_a   1.000
_cell.length_b   1.000
_cell.length_c   1.000
_cell.angle_alpha   90.00
_cell.angle_beta   90.00
_cell.angle_gamma   90.00
#
_symmetry.space_group_name_H-M   'P 1'
#
loop_
_entity.id
_entity.type
_entity.pdbx_description
1 polymer ?
#
loop_
_entity_poly.entity_id
_entity_poly.type
_entity_poly.pdbx_seq_one_letter_code
_entity_poly.pdbx_strand_id
1 'polypeptide(L)'
;MIDVKTAFLLWVIQANTLAILLLAIWLHGREQKHFLWFGLGFLLHASGLGLVGLRDQIPDALSIQVANAVSLLGFSLWAKGLAALDHRPAPRLVWLPPLVWLVGILVPVIRDEFALRVSLYHVGASIGFAMLAMIAARARFSTGRYRTFLTVTWGSQACAGLAYGIFVLFQRPASFADNLFGVWMGT
;
A
#
# COMPACT_ATOMS: atom_id res chain seq x y z
N MET A 1 9.30 -7.51 21.22
CA MET A 1 9.27 -7.08 19.80
C MET A 1 7.87 -7.40 19.28
N ILE A 2 7.31 -6.57 18.40
CA ILE A 2 5.93 -6.74 17.92
C ILE A 2 5.95 -7.76 16.79
N ASP A 3 5.14 -8.83 16.87
CA ASP A 3 5.01 -9.81 15.78
C ASP A 3 4.38 -9.18 14.52
N VAL A 4 4.64 -9.74 13.33
CA VAL A 4 4.13 -9.25 12.04
C VAL A 4 2.60 -9.10 12.06
N LYS A 5 1.88 -10.08 12.65
CA LYS A 5 0.42 -10.01 12.74
C LYS A 5 -0.03 -8.86 13.62
N THR A 6 0.66 -8.62 14.73
CA THR A 6 0.38 -7.47 15.60
C THR A 6 0.68 -6.15 14.91
N ALA A 7 1.77 -6.05 14.13
CA ALA A 7 2.07 -4.86 13.35
C ALA A 7 0.99 -4.57 12.29
N PHE A 8 0.50 -5.61 11.59
CA PHE A 8 -0.65 -5.46 10.69
C PHE A 8 -1.90 -5.02 11.42
N LEU A 9 -2.21 -5.62 12.59
CA LEU A 9 -3.38 -5.24 13.38
C LEU A 9 -3.34 -3.76 13.79
N LEU A 10 -2.19 -3.28 14.28
CA LEU A 10 -2.01 -1.87 14.65
C LEU A 10 -2.21 -0.94 13.46
N TRP A 11 -1.63 -1.29 12.31
CA TRP A 11 -1.83 -0.54 11.07
C TRP A 11 -3.30 -0.51 10.65
N VAL A 12 -3.98 -1.67 10.66
CA VAL A 12 -5.38 -1.81 10.27
C VAL A 12 -6.28 -0.93 11.13
N ILE A 13 -6.11 -0.97 12.45
CA ILE A 13 -6.93 -0.19 13.39
C ILE A 13 -6.72 1.31 13.15
N GLN A 14 -5.47 1.77 13.08
CA GLN A 14 -5.16 3.20 12.91
C GLN A 14 -5.65 3.72 11.55
N ALA A 15 -5.33 3.01 10.47
CA ALA A 15 -5.67 3.43 9.12
C ALA A 15 -7.18 3.35 8.85
N ASN A 16 -7.90 2.34 9.34
CA ASN A 16 -9.36 2.27 9.19
C ASN A 16 -10.07 3.33 10.04
N THR A 17 -9.57 3.65 11.23
CA THR A 17 -10.12 4.74 12.03
C THR A 17 -10.00 6.07 11.27
N LEU A 18 -8.82 6.35 10.71
CA LEU A 18 -8.63 7.53 9.86
C LEU A 18 -9.53 7.48 8.62
N ALA A 19 -9.67 6.33 7.97
CA ALA A 19 -10.54 6.16 6.82
C ALA A 19 -12.00 6.52 7.14
N ILE A 20 -12.53 6.02 8.26
CA ILE A 20 -13.90 6.30 8.72
C ILE A 20 -14.06 7.81 8.96
N LEU A 21 -13.09 8.46 9.63
CA LEU A 21 -13.14 9.90 9.86
C LEU A 21 -13.16 10.70 8.54
N LEU A 22 -12.28 10.38 7.60
CA LEU A 22 -12.22 11.07 6.30
C LEU A 22 -13.52 10.86 5.49
N LEU A 23 -14.07 9.66 5.50
CA LEU A 23 -15.35 9.36 4.83
C LEU A 23 -16.51 10.08 5.51
N ALA A 24 -16.54 10.15 6.85
CA ALA A 24 -17.54 10.90 7.60
C ALA A 24 -17.48 12.40 7.29
N ILE A 25 -16.27 12.98 7.23
CA ILE A 25 -16.06 14.38 6.82
C ILE A 25 -16.59 14.59 5.39
N TRP A 26 -16.28 13.68 4.47
CA TRP A 26 -16.78 13.77 3.09
C TRP A 26 -18.30 13.66 3.00
N LEU A 27 -18.94 12.81 3.81
CA LEU A 27 -20.41 12.69 3.83
C LEU A 27 -21.09 14.01 4.22
N HIS A 28 -20.47 14.80 5.10
CA HIS A 28 -20.94 16.13 5.49
C HIS A 28 -20.50 17.26 4.54
N GLY A 29 -19.58 16.99 3.62
CA GLY A 29 -18.98 17.97 2.72
C GLY A 29 -18.60 17.38 1.36
N ARG A 30 -19.59 16.93 0.58
CA ARG A 30 -19.39 16.09 -0.62
C ARG A 30 -18.57 16.73 -1.74
N GLU A 31 -18.47 18.06 -1.75
CA GLU A 31 -17.64 18.83 -2.68
C GLU A 31 -16.13 18.55 -2.50
N GLN A 32 -15.70 18.20 -1.29
CA GLN A 32 -14.31 17.95 -0.95
C GLN A 32 -13.89 16.50 -1.27
N LYS A 33 -13.84 16.19 -2.57
CA LYS A 33 -13.57 14.83 -3.09
C LYS A 33 -12.23 14.24 -2.65
N HIS A 34 -11.26 15.05 -2.22
CA HIS A 34 -10.00 14.54 -1.69
C HIS A 34 -10.21 13.68 -0.44
N PHE A 35 -11.15 14.04 0.44
CA PHE A 35 -11.49 13.23 1.62
C PHE A 35 -12.07 11.87 1.26
N LEU A 36 -12.94 11.81 0.24
CA LEU A 36 -13.44 10.53 -0.29
C LEU A 36 -12.30 9.63 -0.76
N TRP A 37 -11.40 10.16 -1.61
CA TRP A 37 -10.34 9.35 -2.20
C TRP A 37 -9.30 8.91 -1.17
N PHE A 38 -8.91 9.78 -0.24
CA PHE A 38 -8.03 9.39 0.86
C PHE A 38 -8.71 8.37 1.79
N GLY A 39 -9.98 8.60 2.16
CA GLY A 39 -10.75 7.69 3.00
C GLY A 39 -10.88 6.29 2.40
N LEU A 40 -11.31 6.19 1.13
CA LEU A 40 -11.36 4.90 0.43
C LEU A 40 -9.96 4.29 0.27
N GLY A 41 -8.93 5.10 0.00
CA GLY A 41 -7.57 4.62 -0.11
C GLY A 41 -7.07 3.98 1.18
N PHE A 42 -7.27 4.63 2.33
CA PHE A 42 -6.91 4.07 3.63
C PHE A 42 -7.72 2.83 3.96
N LEU A 43 -9.04 2.85 3.72
CA LEU A 43 -9.91 1.72 3.97
C LEU A 43 -9.47 0.48 3.19
N LEU A 44 -9.30 0.61 1.87
CA LEU A 44 -8.91 -0.52 1.04
C LEU A 44 -7.48 -0.98 1.35
N HIS A 45 -6.54 -0.06 1.53
CA HIS A 45 -5.16 -0.41 1.87
C HIS A 45 -5.07 -1.21 3.17
N ALA A 46 -5.70 -0.70 4.22
CA ALA A 46 -5.73 -1.32 5.53
C ALA A 46 -6.48 -2.65 5.51
N SER A 47 -7.69 -2.71 4.93
CA SER A 47 -8.45 -3.96 4.81
C SER A 47 -7.69 -5.02 4.02
N GLY A 48 -7.01 -4.65 2.94
CA GLY A 48 -6.15 -5.56 2.17
C GLY A 48 -5.05 -6.16 3.03
N LEU A 49 -4.28 -5.33 3.76
CA LEU A 49 -3.26 -5.83 4.69
C LEU A 49 -3.84 -6.64 5.85
N GLY A 50 -5.03 -6.29 6.33
CA GLY A 50 -5.76 -7.09 7.32
C GLY A 50 -6.07 -8.49 6.83
N LEU A 51 -6.52 -8.64 5.57
CA LEU A 51 -6.74 -9.93 4.94
C LEU A 51 -5.43 -10.75 4.82
N VAL A 52 -4.30 -10.10 4.52
CA VAL A 52 -2.98 -10.76 4.56
C VAL A 52 -2.65 -11.25 5.97
N GLY A 53 -2.93 -10.44 7.00
CA GLY A 53 -2.72 -10.81 8.40
C GLY A 53 -3.57 -12.00 8.88
N LEU A 54 -4.70 -12.25 8.22
CA LEU A 54 -5.59 -13.41 8.45
C LEU A 54 -5.18 -14.65 7.64
N ARG A 55 -3.97 -14.67 7.06
CA ARG A 55 -3.42 -15.86 6.42
C ARG A 55 -3.45 -17.07 7.36
N ASP A 56 -3.67 -18.23 6.78
CA ASP A 56 -3.88 -19.52 7.46
C ASP A 56 -5.23 -19.64 8.21
N GLN A 57 -6.05 -18.59 8.26
CA GLN A 57 -7.40 -18.60 8.84
C GLN A 57 -8.51 -18.47 7.78
N ILE A 58 -8.20 -17.89 6.62
CA ILE A 58 -9.12 -17.72 5.50
C ILE A 58 -8.50 -18.29 4.21
N PRO A 59 -9.31 -18.59 3.17
CA PRO A 59 -8.81 -19.13 1.91
C PRO A 59 -7.68 -18.28 1.28
N ASP A 60 -6.66 -18.94 0.74
CA ASP A 60 -5.48 -18.30 0.13
C ASP A 60 -5.83 -17.31 -0.99
N ALA A 61 -6.88 -17.60 -1.77
CA ALA A 61 -7.34 -16.66 -2.80
C ALA A 61 -7.74 -15.31 -2.18
N LEU A 62 -8.37 -15.31 -1.00
CA LEU A 62 -8.79 -14.10 -0.30
C LEU A 62 -7.63 -13.42 0.43
N SER A 63 -6.84 -14.18 1.19
CA SER A 63 -5.73 -13.64 1.99
C SER A 63 -4.51 -13.20 1.17
N ILE A 64 -4.41 -13.64 -0.08
CA ILE A 64 -3.25 -13.35 -0.94
C ILE A 64 -3.67 -12.55 -2.17
N GLN A 65 -4.49 -13.14 -3.06
CA GLN A 65 -4.75 -12.53 -4.36
C GLN A 65 -5.60 -11.26 -4.21
N VAL A 66 -6.76 -11.40 -3.55
CA VAL A 66 -7.68 -10.28 -3.30
C VAL A 66 -7.06 -9.28 -2.34
N ALA A 67 -6.49 -9.75 -1.23
CA ALA A 67 -5.85 -8.92 -0.21
C ALA A 67 -4.82 -7.93 -0.80
N ASN A 68 -3.87 -8.44 -1.59
CA ASN A 68 -2.82 -7.61 -2.18
C ASN A 68 -3.35 -6.70 -3.29
N ALA A 69 -4.30 -7.16 -4.11
CA ALA A 69 -4.93 -6.31 -5.13
C ALA A 69 -5.67 -5.13 -4.50
N VAL A 70 -6.48 -5.40 -3.47
CA VAL A 70 -7.24 -4.39 -2.71
C VAL A 70 -6.29 -3.45 -1.98
N SER A 71 -5.21 -3.98 -1.40
CA SER A 71 -4.19 -3.17 -0.73
C SER A 71 -3.52 -2.19 -1.69
N LEU A 72 -3.11 -2.66 -2.87
CA LEU A 72 -2.43 -1.87 -3.88
C LEU A 72 -3.35 -0.84 -4.55
N LEU A 73 -4.64 -1.16 -4.68
CA LEU A 73 -5.65 -0.21 -5.13
C LEU A 73 -5.72 1.02 -4.21
N GLY A 74 -5.43 0.87 -2.92
CA GLY A 74 -5.33 1.97 -1.96
C GLY A 74 -4.36 3.07 -2.40
N PHE A 75 -3.18 2.71 -2.93
CA PHE A 75 -2.21 3.66 -3.47
C PHE A 75 -2.76 4.46 -4.65
N SER A 76 -3.50 3.80 -5.54
CA SER A 76 -4.17 4.46 -6.66
C SER A 76 -5.17 5.50 -6.18
N LEU A 77 -5.94 5.19 -5.13
CA LEU A 77 -6.92 6.12 -4.57
C LEU A 77 -6.24 7.28 -3.83
N TRP A 78 -5.15 7.03 -3.10
CA TRP A 78 -4.36 8.11 -2.49
C TRP A 78 -3.79 9.07 -3.54
N ALA A 79 -3.26 8.56 -4.65
CA ALA A 79 -2.79 9.39 -5.75
C ALA A 79 -3.91 10.22 -6.39
N LYS A 80 -5.13 9.67 -6.50
CA LYS A 80 -6.32 10.44 -6.89
C LYS A 80 -6.69 11.51 -5.87
N GLY A 81 -6.63 11.20 -4.58
CA GLY A 81 -6.90 12.15 -3.50
C GLY A 81 -5.92 13.32 -3.50
N LEU A 82 -4.63 13.02 -3.71
CA LEU A 82 -3.58 14.01 -3.80
C LEU A 82 -3.75 14.93 -5.02
N ALA A 83 -4.11 14.37 -6.18
CA ALA A 83 -4.41 15.18 -7.37
C ALA A 83 -5.68 16.04 -7.21
N ALA A 84 -6.67 15.53 -6.46
CA ALA A 84 -7.91 16.24 -6.18
C ALA A 84 -7.71 17.49 -5.29
N LEU A 85 -6.64 17.55 -4.48
CA LEU A 85 -6.28 18.75 -3.70
C LEU A 85 -5.93 19.95 -4.61
N ASP A 86 -5.39 19.68 -5.79
CA ASP A 86 -5.07 20.71 -6.79
C ASP A 86 -6.19 20.90 -7.83
N HIS A 87 -7.34 20.25 -7.66
CA HIS A 87 -8.40 20.17 -8.67
C HIS A 87 -7.91 19.66 -10.04
N ARG A 88 -6.87 18.82 -10.04
CA ARG A 88 -6.28 18.25 -11.25
C ARG A 88 -6.72 16.80 -11.44
N PRO A 89 -6.86 16.34 -12.70
CA PRO A 89 -7.05 14.93 -12.95
C PRO A 89 -5.80 14.14 -12.53
N ALA A 90 -6.01 12.99 -11.90
CA ALA A 90 -4.91 12.08 -11.60
C ALA A 90 -4.30 11.53 -12.91
N PRO A 91 -2.97 11.31 -12.97
CA PRO A 91 -2.34 10.72 -14.14
C PRO A 91 -2.90 9.31 -14.38
N ARG A 92 -3.12 8.93 -15.64
CA ARG A 92 -3.71 7.60 -16.00
C ARG A 92 -2.92 6.42 -15.45
N LEU A 93 -1.60 6.60 -15.25
CA LEU A 93 -0.70 5.60 -14.67
C LEU A 93 -1.04 5.25 -13.20
N VAL A 94 -1.97 5.96 -12.56
CA VAL A 94 -2.41 5.75 -11.18
C VAL A 94 -2.84 4.31 -10.88
N TRP A 95 -3.29 3.58 -11.89
CA TRP A 95 -3.72 2.19 -11.77
C TRP A 95 -2.59 1.16 -11.92
N LEU A 96 -1.35 1.60 -12.18
CA LEU A 96 -0.21 0.68 -12.30
C LEU A 96 0.03 -0.18 -11.04
N PRO A 97 -0.04 0.33 -9.79
CA PRO A 97 0.21 -0.48 -8.61
C PRO A 97 -0.64 -1.77 -8.53
N PRO A 98 -1.99 -1.73 -8.60
CA PRO A 98 -2.79 -2.95 -8.61
C PRO A 98 -2.63 -3.75 -9.91
N LEU A 99 -2.40 -3.12 -11.06
CA LEU A 99 -2.21 -3.83 -12.33
C LEU A 99 -0.94 -4.70 -12.32
N VAL A 100 0.16 -4.22 -11.74
CA VAL A 100 1.40 -4.99 -11.60
C VAL A 100 1.14 -6.29 -10.84
N TRP A 101 0.37 -6.22 -9.76
CA TRP A 101 -0.02 -7.41 -9.01
C TRP A 101 -0.94 -8.34 -9.82
N LEU A 102 -2.02 -7.80 -10.38
CA LEU A 102 -3.01 -8.58 -11.12
C LEU A 102 -2.41 -9.29 -12.34
N VAL A 103 -1.46 -8.66 -13.03
CA VAL A 103 -0.75 -9.27 -14.17
C VAL A 103 0.31 -10.25 -13.67
N GLY A 104 1.09 -9.88 -12.66
CA GLY A 104 2.18 -10.72 -12.15
C GLY A 104 1.68 -12.04 -11.55
N ILE A 105 0.52 -12.04 -10.89
CA ILE A 105 -0.05 -13.24 -10.27
C ILE A 105 -0.60 -14.25 -11.29
N LEU A 106 -0.76 -13.86 -12.57
CA LEU A 106 -1.13 -14.79 -13.65
C LEU A 106 0.02 -15.75 -13.99
N VAL A 107 1.26 -15.39 -13.65
CA VAL A 107 2.44 -16.23 -13.86
C VAL A 107 2.51 -17.28 -12.73
N PRO A 108 2.37 -18.59 -13.02
CA PRO A 108 2.29 -19.62 -11.97
C PRO A 108 3.49 -19.62 -11.01
N VAL A 109 4.70 -19.43 -11.55
CA VAL A 109 5.94 -19.35 -10.76
C VAL A 109 5.86 -18.26 -9.69
N ILE A 110 5.36 -17.07 -10.08
CA ILE A 110 5.20 -15.95 -9.14
C ILE A 110 4.09 -16.23 -8.14
N ARG A 111 2.99 -16.84 -8.57
CA ARG A 111 1.83 -17.14 -7.71
C ARG A 111 2.14 -18.14 -6.61
N ASP A 112 2.94 -19.15 -6.92
CA ASP A 112 3.14 -20.29 -6.05
C ASP A 112 4.31 -20.04 -5.07
N GLU A 113 5.33 -19.27 -5.46
CA GLU A 113 6.49 -18.94 -4.62
C GLU A 113 6.22 -17.75 -3.68
N PHE A 114 6.44 -17.91 -2.36
CA PHE A 114 6.19 -16.85 -1.37
C PHE A 114 7.08 -15.62 -1.60
N ALA A 115 8.38 -15.81 -1.78
CA ALA A 115 9.33 -14.73 -1.99
C ALA A 115 9.00 -13.88 -3.23
N LEU A 116 8.58 -14.51 -4.33
CA LEU A 116 8.18 -13.80 -5.55
C LEU A 116 6.91 -12.99 -5.36
N ARG A 117 5.92 -13.50 -4.60
CA ARG A 117 4.72 -12.71 -4.23
C ARG A 117 5.08 -11.50 -3.39
N VAL A 118 5.89 -11.68 -2.36
CA VAL A 118 6.33 -10.57 -1.50
C VAL A 118 7.09 -9.52 -2.33
N SER A 119 8.00 -9.96 -3.20
CA SER A 119 8.74 -9.07 -4.10
C SER A 119 7.80 -8.32 -5.06
N LEU A 120 6.87 -9.02 -5.71
CA LEU A 120 5.88 -8.42 -6.63
C LEU A 120 5.02 -7.36 -5.94
N TYR A 121 4.54 -7.64 -4.73
CA TYR A 121 3.77 -6.67 -3.96
C TYR A 121 4.61 -5.41 -3.67
N HIS A 122 5.88 -5.58 -3.27
CA HIS A 122 6.77 -4.46 -3.00
C HIS A 122 7.08 -3.64 -4.25
N VAL A 123 7.22 -4.26 -5.42
CA VAL A 123 7.33 -3.54 -6.71
C VAL A 123 6.08 -2.67 -6.94
N GLY A 124 4.89 -3.24 -6.77
CA GLY A 124 3.63 -2.49 -6.88
C GLY A 124 3.53 -1.33 -5.88
N ALA A 125 3.85 -1.57 -4.61
CA ALA A 125 3.84 -0.56 -3.56
C ALA A 125 4.86 0.55 -3.82
N SER A 126 6.07 0.22 -4.27
CA SER A 126 7.11 1.18 -4.65
C SER A 126 6.69 2.06 -5.82
N ILE A 127 6.00 1.50 -6.82
CA ILE A 127 5.39 2.30 -7.89
C ILE A 127 4.35 3.26 -7.29
N GLY A 128 3.49 2.78 -6.40
CA GLY A 128 2.50 3.60 -5.70
C GLY A 128 3.11 4.77 -4.93
N PHE A 129 4.14 4.52 -4.13
CA PHE A 129 4.88 5.55 -3.40
C PHE A 129 5.61 6.52 -4.35
N ALA A 130 6.25 6.03 -5.40
CA ALA A 130 6.91 6.89 -6.39
C ALA A 130 5.92 7.81 -7.10
N MET A 131 4.70 7.33 -7.38
CA MET A 131 3.62 8.14 -7.93
C MET A 131 3.16 9.23 -6.97
N LEU A 132 2.97 8.90 -5.69
CA LEU A 132 2.62 9.90 -4.66
C LEU A 132 3.71 10.97 -4.54
N ALA A 133 4.99 10.56 -4.53
CA ALA A 133 6.12 11.48 -4.51
C ALA A 133 6.15 12.39 -5.74
N MET A 134 5.93 11.84 -6.94
CA MET A 134 5.90 12.60 -8.18
C MET A 134 4.77 13.63 -8.21
N ILE A 135 3.58 13.25 -7.75
CA ILE A 135 2.43 14.16 -7.67
C ILE A 135 2.71 15.26 -6.65
N ALA A 136 3.24 14.94 -5.47
CA ALA A 136 3.61 15.92 -4.45
C ALA A 136 4.67 16.93 -4.96
N ALA A 137 5.68 16.45 -5.67
CA ALA A 137 6.75 17.28 -6.24
C ALA A 137 6.23 18.29 -7.28
N ARG A 138 5.11 17.97 -7.95
CA ARG A 138 4.46 18.79 -8.99
C ARG A 138 3.21 19.53 -8.49
N ALA A 139 2.83 19.29 -7.23
CA ALA A 139 1.64 19.86 -6.64
C ALA A 139 1.72 21.38 -6.55
N ARG A 140 0.58 22.06 -6.48
CA ARG A 140 0.49 23.50 -6.20
C ARG A 140 -0.19 23.81 -4.86
N PHE A 141 -0.74 22.81 -4.19
CA PHE A 141 -1.30 22.92 -2.84
C PHE A 141 -0.21 23.02 -1.78
N SER A 142 -0.53 23.69 -0.66
CA SER A 142 0.34 23.83 0.52
C SER A 142 1.67 24.56 0.26
N THR A 143 2.51 24.67 1.29
CA THR A 143 3.81 25.34 1.23
C THR A 143 4.88 24.44 0.60
N GLY A 144 5.93 25.05 0.04
CA GLY A 144 7.06 24.32 -0.54
C GLY A 144 7.70 23.33 0.45
N ARG A 145 7.78 23.68 1.74
CA ARG A 145 8.34 22.82 2.78
C ARG A 145 7.55 21.52 2.96
N TYR A 146 6.22 21.59 3.04
CA TYR A 146 5.38 20.39 3.20
C TYR A 146 5.39 19.52 1.95
N ARG A 147 5.42 20.14 0.76
CA ARG A 147 5.54 19.41 -0.51
C ARG A 147 6.87 18.64 -0.61
N THR A 148 7.98 19.28 -0.25
CA THR A 148 9.30 18.63 -0.20
C THR A 148 9.31 17.50 0.82
N PHE A 149 8.75 17.72 2.01
CA PHE A 149 8.64 16.69 3.04
C PHE A 149 7.90 15.44 2.52
N LEU A 150 6.69 15.60 1.98
CA LEU A 150 5.91 14.48 1.42
C LEU A 150 6.66 13.78 0.27
N THR A 151 7.28 14.56 -0.63
CA THR A 151 8.04 14.04 -1.76
C THR A 151 9.20 13.16 -1.29
N VAL A 152 9.97 13.64 -0.31
CA VAL A 152 11.12 12.89 0.24
C VAL A 152 10.66 11.66 1.01
N THR A 153 9.63 11.76 1.84
CA THR A 153 9.11 10.62 2.61
C THR A 153 8.63 9.52 1.66
N TRP A 154 7.76 9.82 0.70
CA TRP A 154 7.27 8.81 -0.24
C TRP A 154 8.35 8.32 -1.20
N GLY A 155 9.27 9.20 -1.62
CA GLY A 155 10.44 8.81 -2.40
C GLY A 155 11.32 7.81 -1.65
N SER A 156 11.60 8.05 -0.37
CA SER A 156 12.36 7.12 0.48
C SER A 156 11.63 5.79 0.68
N GLN A 157 10.30 5.81 0.84
CA GLN A 157 9.49 4.60 0.98
C GLN A 157 9.49 3.78 -0.32
N ALA A 158 9.46 4.43 -1.48
CA ALA A 158 9.59 3.75 -2.76
C ALA A 158 10.93 3.02 -2.89
N CYS A 159 12.03 3.70 -2.56
CA CYS A 159 13.38 3.11 -2.58
C CYS A 159 13.52 1.97 -1.57
N ALA A 160 13.06 2.17 -0.33
CA ALA A 160 13.12 1.16 0.73
C ALA A 160 12.30 -0.08 0.38
N GLY A 161 11.08 0.11 -0.14
CA GLY A 161 10.22 -0.98 -0.59
C GLY A 161 10.86 -1.78 -1.72
N LEU A 162 11.51 -1.11 -2.68
CA LEU A 162 12.15 -1.77 -3.81
C LEU A 162 13.39 -2.54 -3.35
N ALA A 163 14.21 -1.94 -2.48
CA ALA A 163 15.36 -2.60 -1.88
C ALA A 163 14.95 -3.84 -1.09
N TYR A 164 13.86 -3.77 -0.31
CA TYR A 164 13.31 -4.93 0.39
C TYR A 164 12.78 -5.99 -0.57
N GLY A 165 12.06 -5.60 -1.62
CA GLY A 165 11.57 -6.50 -2.65
C GLY A 165 12.70 -7.26 -3.35
N ILE A 166 13.83 -6.60 -3.62
CA ILE A 166 15.04 -7.21 -4.18
C ILE A 166 15.71 -8.13 -3.16
N PHE A 167 15.85 -7.66 -1.91
CA PHE A 167 16.47 -8.43 -0.82
C PHE A 167 15.77 -9.78 -0.61
N VAL A 168 14.43 -9.81 -0.65
CA VAL A 168 13.63 -11.03 -0.50
C VAL A 168 13.91 -12.05 -1.61
N LEU A 169 14.28 -11.63 -2.82
CA LEU A 169 14.63 -12.54 -3.93
C LEU A 169 15.92 -13.32 -3.68
N PHE A 170 16.87 -12.72 -2.94
CA PHE A 170 18.12 -13.36 -2.56
C PHE A 170 17.93 -14.30 -1.37
N GLN A 171 17.13 -13.90 -0.38
CA GLN A 171 16.92 -14.70 0.83
C GLN A 171 15.93 -15.86 0.65
N ARG A 172 14.96 -15.70 -0.26
CA ARG A 172 13.90 -16.68 -0.55
C ARG A 172 13.21 -17.27 0.71
N PRO A 173 12.60 -16.43 1.57
CA PRO A 173 11.81 -16.93 2.69
C PRO A 173 10.64 -17.81 2.16
N ALA A 174 10.25 -18.82 2.93
CA ALA A 174 9.09 -19.66 2.63
C ALA A 174 7.81 -19.15 3.34
N SER A 175 7.96 -18.47 4.48
CA SER A 175 6.84 -17.92 5.25
C SER A 175 7.18 -16.61 5.98
N PHE A 176 6.17 -15.99 6.60
CA PHE A 176 6.39 -14.85 7.50
C PHE A 176 7.14 -15.22 8.78
N ALA A 177 7.20 -16.52 9.14
CA ALA A 177 7.92 -17.01 10.31
C ALA A 177 9.42 -17.22 10.05
N ASP A 178 9.85 -17.27 8.78
CA ASP A 178 11.26 -17.43 8.40
C ASP A 178 12.02 -16.12 8.65
N ASN A 179 12.40 -15.93 9.91
CA ASN A 179 13.01 -14.73 10.43
C ASN A 179 14.53 -14.83 10.51
N LEU A 180 15.23 -14.43 9.44
CA LEU A 180 16.70 -14.39 9.44
C LEU A 180 17.31 -13.40 10.46
N PHE A 181 16.59 -12.35 10.85
CA PHE A 181 17.14 -11.31 11.74
C PHE A 181 16.52 -11.29 13.14
N GLY A 182 15.66 -12.25 13.50
CA GLY A 182 14.97 -12.24 14.79
C GLY A 182 14.10 -11.00 15.05
N VAL A 183 13.84 -10.16 14.02
CA VAL A 183 13.07 -8.90 14.13
C VAL A 183 11.60 -9.16 14.49
N TRP A 184 11.12 -10.38 14.25
CA TRP A 184 9.72 -10.77 14.42
C TRP A 184 9.57 -12.08 15.19
N MET A 185 10.07 -12.16 16.43
CA MET A 185 9.76 -13.31 17.30
C MET A 185 8.63 -12.95 18.27
N GLY A 186 7.45 -13.50 17.98
CA GLY A 186 6.45 -13.93 18.96
C GLY A 186 5.97 -15.31 18.49
N THR A 187 6.35 -16.34 19.24
CA THR A 187 5.96 -17.75 19.04
C THR A 187 4.45 -17.93 18.94
#